data_AF-A0A5T3D3T5-F1
#
_entry.id   AF-A0A5T3D3T5-F1
#
_cell.length_a   1.000
_cell.length_b   1.000
_cell.length_c   1.000
_cell.angle_alpha   90.00
_cell.angle_beta   90.00
_cell.angle_gamma   90.00
#
_symmetry.space_group_name_H-M   'P 1'
#
loop_
_entity.id
_entity.type
_entity.pdbx_description
1 polymer ?
#
loop_
_entity_poly.entity_id
_entity_poly.type
_entity_poly.pdbx_seq_one_letter_code
_entity_poly.pdbx_strand_id
1 'polypeptide(L)'
;MYLVVFKDIPAQRKYLESHGIITIILADEKLKPFNNDSYSNKLYTFLYNLNSLELCTNLSDIEIINLIYSRVKSLQSLNAILAEQITRCFTNCGLMYIDDNGPKALLRFYDTEVTSSDNNIELRGFYKKFVSLLNDDEKVEKYKSHLQKLFFIFKKASIYGVILNDKRDRALLTTEILPNDSLIKIDKEINFNYYENITPIRSNIIDKSRQYNCFQLNKLDEAYSIIEEELSEEIRQKDYANILISLFNQNVILHSLKYGFSSDRDNYSTLEENKIHELYDDLPRNIKKTVSVIYDLVT
;
A
#
# COMPACT_ATOMS: atom_id res chain seq x y z
N MET A 1 12.88 31.06 -16.87
CA MET A 1 12.40 30.26 -18.02
C MET A 1 13.43 29.19 -18.33
N TYR A 2 13.04 27.98 -18.76
CA TYR A 2 13.99 26.91 -19.08
C TYR A 2 14.01 26.65 -20.59
N LEU A 3 15.20 26.47 -21.17
CA LEU A 3 15.39 26.10 -22.58
C LEU A 3 16.23 24.84 -22.69
N VAL A 4 15.70 23.82 -23.36
CA VAL A 4 16.42 22.57 -23.62
C VAL A 4 17.29 22.73 -24.87
N VAL A 5 18.56 22.36 -24.76
CA VAL A 5 19.55 22.42 -25.86
C VAL A 5 20.31 21.11 -25.97
N PHE A 6 20.65 20.70 -27.19
CA PHE A 6 21.31 19.41 -27.49
C PHE A 6 22.81 19.54 -27.79
N LYS A 7 23.31 20.78 -27.79
CA LYS A 7 24.71 21.17 -27.96
C LYS A 7 25.02 22.29 -26.97
N ASP A 8 26.14 22.16 -26.24
CA ASP A 8 26.63 23.25 -25.39
C ASP A 8 27.41 24.25 -26.24
N ILE A 9 26.84 25.45 -26.41
CA ILE A 9 27.54 26.60 -27.00
C ILE A 9 27.71 27.63 -25.88
N PRO A 10 28.92 27.77 -25.29
CA PRO A 10 29.12 28.57 -24.08
C PRO A 10 28.70 30.04 -24.21
N ALA A 11 28.91 30.64 -25.38
CA ALA A 11 28.50 32.02 -25.67
C ALA A 11 26.97 32.18 -25.67
N GLN A 12 26.25 31.21 -26.25
CA GLN A 12 24.79 31.21 -26.29
C GLN A 12 24.20 30.99 -24.89
N ARG A 13 24.78 30.08 -24.10
CA ARG A 13 24.39 29.86 -22.71
C ARG A 13 24.51 31.13 -21.87
N LYS A 14 25.66 31.81 -21.91
CA LYS A 14 25.88 33.06 -21.16
C LYS A 14 24.90 34.16 -21.56
N TYR A 15 24.62 34.28 -22.87
CA TYR A 15 23.65 35.24 -23.38
C TYR A 15 22.23 34.93 -22.89
N LEU A 16 21.80 33.67 -22.92
CA LEU A 16 20.47 33.26 -22.45
C LEU A 16 20.34 33.45 -20.93
N GLU A 17 21.39 33.12 -20.18
CA GLU A 17 21.45 33.28 -18.74
C GLU A 17 21.32 34.76 -18.32
N SER A 18 21.96 35.69 -19.06
CA SER A 18 21.83 37.13 -18.81
C SER A 18 20.41 37.67 -19.06
N HIS A 19 19.56 36.91 -19.74
CA HIS A 19 18.15 37.21 -19.98
C HIS A 19 17.20 36.38 -19.09
N GLY A 20 17.72 35.72 -18.05
CA GLY A 20 16.91 34.93 -17.11
C GLY A 20 16.45 33.58 -17.67
N ILE A 21 17.11 33.07 -18.70
CA ILE A 21 16.82 31.78 -19.33
C ILE A 21 17.89 30.77 -18.90
N ILE A 22 17.48 29.73 -18.17
CA ILE A 22 18.35 28.63 -17.76
C ILE A 22 18.36 27.59 -18.88
N THR A 23 19.55 27.22 -19.34
CA THR A 23 19.71 26.19 -20.40
C THR A 23 19.94 24.81 -19.78
N ILE A 24 19.19 23.82 -20.25
CA ILE A 24 19.33 22.41 -19.87
C ILE A 24 19.98 21.69 -21.04
N ILE A 25 21.19 21.17 -20.85
CA ILE A 25 21.96 20.51 -21.91
C ILE A 25 21.70 19.00 -21.87
N LEU A 26 21.11 18.47 -22.94
CA LEU A 26 20.91 17.03 -23.10
C LEU A 26 22.11 16.43 -23.86
N ALA A 27 23.05 15.87 -23.10
CA ALA A 27 24.23 15.22 -23.65
C ALA A 27 24.12 13.69 -23.69
N ASP A 28 23.30 13.10 -22.81
CA ASP A 28 23.20 11.65 -22.62
C ASP A 28 22.39 10.98 -23.74
N GLU A 29 22.94 9.89 -24.29
CA GLU A 29 22.35 9.06 -25.34
C GLU A 29 22.53 7.57 -25.03
N LYS A 30 22.52 7.21 -23.74
CA LYS A 30 22.68 5.83 -23.28
C LYS A 30 21.62 4.89 -23.86
N LEU A 31 20.37 5.36 -23.99
CA LEU A 31 19.28 4.60 -24.57
C LEU A 31 19.11 4.96 -26.05
N LYS A 32 19.21 3.95 -26.93
CA LYS A 32 19.18 4.14 -28.39
C LYS A 32 18.04 3.39 -29.08
N PRO A 33 16.76 3.65 -28.72
CA PRO A 33 15.64 3.02 -29.42
C PRO A 33 15.46 3.52 -30.87
N PHE A 34 16.03 4.69 -31.22
CA PHE A 34 15.89 5.31 -32.55
C PHE A 34 17.17 5.19 -33.40
N ASN A 35 17.93 4.11 -33.25
CA ASN A 35 19.15 3.84 -34.02
C ASN A 35 20.14 5.01 -34.00
N ASN A 36 20.47 5.59 -35.17
CA ASN A 36 21.46 6.67 -35.33
C ASN A 36 20.89 8.08 -35.14
N ASP A 37 19.61 8.23 -34.78
CA ASP A 37 19.04 9.55 -34.52
C ASP A 37 19.41 10.05 -33.11
N SER A 38 20.54 10.76 -33.04
CA SER A 38 21.07 11.32 -31.79
C SER A 38 20.10 12.32 -31.15
N TYR A 39 19.31 13.07 -31.93
CA TYR A 39 18.35 14.02 -31.37
C TYR A 39 17.25 13.29 -30.62
N SER A 40 16.61 12.33 -31.28
CA SER A 40 15.52 11.55 -30.69
C SER A 40 15.99 10.68 -29.54
N ASN A 41 17.18 10.07 -29.64
CA ASN A 41 17.75 9.26 -28.55
C ASN A 41 18.10 10.11 -27.31
N LYS A 42 18.63 11.34 -27.47
CA LYS A 42 18.91 12.25 -26.35
C LYS A 42 17.64 12.72 -25.66
N LEU A 43 16.63 13.10 -26.45
CA LEU A 43 15.33 13.50 -25.91
C LEU A 43 14.65 12.32 -25.22
N TYR A 44 14.69 11.14 -25.81
CA TYR A 44 14.16 9.91 -25.22
C TYR A 44 14.84 9.57 -23.91
N THR A 45 16.18 9.55 -23.89
CA THR A 45 16.95 9.25 -22.67
C THR A 45 16.59 10.23 -21.56
N PHE A 46 16.46 11.53 -21.87
CA PHE A 46 16.03 12.54 -20.90
C PHE A 46 14.61 12.30 -20.37
N LEU A 47 13.63 12.11 -21.25
CA LEU A 47 12.23 11.87 -20.86
C LEU A 47 12.07 10.55 -20.11
N TYR A 48 12.81 9.52 -20.52
CA TYR A 48 12.83 8.21 -19.89
C TYR A 48 13.41 8.29 -18.47
N ASN A 49 14.49 9.04 -18.27
CA ASN A 49 15.07 9.28 -16.95
C ASN A 49 14.15 10.13 -16.05
N LEU A 50 13.39 11.07 -16.62
CA LEU A 50 12.37 11.81 -15.87
C LEU A 50 11.24 10.90 -15.39
N ASN A 51 10.81 9.96 -16.23
CA ASN A 51 9.76 9.01 -15.90
C ASN A 51 10.25 7.84 -15.04
N SER A 52 11.56 7.61 -15.00
CA SER A 52 12.20 6.48 -14.33
C SER A 52 13.32 6.99 -13.41
N LEU A 53 12.96 7.76 -12.39
CA LEU A 53 13.91 8.34 -11.43
C LEU A 53 14.85 7.31 -10.77
N GLU A 54 14.43 6.05 -10.68
CA GLU A 54 15.24 4.92 -10.21
C GLU A 54 16.50 4.67 -11.04
N LEU A 55 16.56 5.22 -12.26
CA LEU A 55 17.68 5.09 -13.20
C LEU A 55 18.72 6.19 -13.06
N CYS A 56 18.41 7.24 -12.28
CA CYS A 56 19.33 8.33 -12.03
C CYS A 56 20.55 7.82 -11.24
N THR A 57 21.74 7.93 -11.83
CA THR A 57 22.98 7.44 -11.20
C THR A 57 23.42 8.30 -10.02
N ASN A 58 23.05 9.59 -10.01
CA ASN A 58 23.57 10.63 -9.11
C ASN A 58 22.56 11.09 -8.04
N LEU A 59 21.69 10.20 -7.58
CA LEU A 59 20.77 10.52 -6.49
C LEU A 59 21.53 10.67 -5.17
N SER A 60 21.21 11.71 -4.42
CA SER A 60 21.64 11.87 -3.05
C SER A 60 20.93 10.88 -2.12
N ASP A 61 21.55 10.59 -0.97
CA ASP A 61 21.01 9.69 0.05
C ASP A 61 19.56 10.04 0.45
N ILE A 62 19.25 11.34 0.55
CA ILE A 62 17.90 11.82 0.89
C ILE A 62 16.88 11.60 -0.23
N GLU A 63 17.29 11.76 -1.49
CA GLU A 63 16.43 11.49 -2.64
C GLU A 63 16.10 10.01 -2.75
N ILE A 64 17.07 9.13 -2.47
CA ILE A 64 16.86 7.68 -2.42
C ILE A 64 15.78 7.34 -1.38
N ILE A 65 15.92 7.86 -0.15
CA ILE A 65 14.94 7.61 0.92
C ILE A 65 13.55 8.14 0.54
N ASN A 66 13.47 9.34 -0.03
CA ASN A 66 12.19 9.94 -0.43
C ASN A 66 11.52 9.15 -1.57
N LEU A 67 12.29 8.63 -2.52
CA LEU A 67 11.77 7.78 -3.59
C LEU A 67 11.24 6.45 -3.04
N ILE A 68 11.98 5.80 -2.12
CA ILE A 68 11.53 4.58 -1.43
C ILE A 68 10.21 4.87 -0.70
N TYR A 69 10.17 5.94 0.09
CA TYR A 69 8.99 6.35 0.82
C TYR A 69 7.81 6.65 -0.11
N SER A 70 8.05 7.30 -1.24
CA SER A 70 6.99 7.66 -2.20
C SER A 70 6.23 6.45 -2.74
N ARG A 71 6.86 5.27 -2.78
CA ARG A 71 6.24 4.01 -3.23
C ARG A 71 5.25 3.41 -2.23
N VAL A 72 5.40 3.73 -0.94
CA VAL A 72 4.56 3.19 0.15
C VAL A 72 3.74 4.26 0.88
N LYS A 73 3.94 5.56 0.57
CA LYS A 73 3.28 6.68 1.26
C LYS A 73 1.75 6.59 1.27
N SER A 74 1.14 6.02 0.23
CA SER A 74 -0.31 5.85 0.13
C SER A 74 -0.86 4.88 1.17
N LEU A 75 -0.04 3.95 1.64
CA LEU A 75 -0.44 2.97 2.66
C LEU A 75 -0.47 3.59 4.06
N GLN A 76 0.15 4.78 4.25
CA GLN A 76 0.21 5.43 5.55
C GLN A 76 -1.17 5.73 6.14
N SER A 77 -2.15 6.07 5.30
CA SER A 77 -3.52 6.39 5.71
C SER A 77 -4.33 5.18 6.17
N LEU A 78 -3.87 3.97 5.86
CA LEU A 78 -4.54 2.74 6.29
C LEU A 78 -4.21 2.46 7.77
N ASN A 79 -5.20 2.00 8.53
CA ASN A 79 -4.98 1.57 9.92
C ASN A 79 -4.16 0.28 9.99
N ALA A 80 -4.29 -0.55 8.97
CA ALA A 80 -3.78 -1.91 8.87
C ALA A 80 -3.13 -2.08 7.49
N ILE A 81 -1.95 -2.72 7.42
CA ILE A 81 -1.23 -2.97 6.17
C ILE A 81 -0.78 -4.44 6.21
N LEU A 82 -0.96 -5.16 5.10
CA LEU A 82 -0.39 -6.50 4.95
C LEU A 82 1.05 -6.40 4.45
N ALA A 83 1.94 -7.28 4.91
CA ALA A 83 3.32 -7.30 4.47
C ALA A 83 3.43 -7.54 2.94
N GLU A 84 2.48 -8.27 2.36
CA GLU A 84 2.35 -8.50 0.92
C GLU A 84 2.00 -7.23 0.14
N GLN A 85 1.31 -6.26 0.75
CA GLN A 85 1.06 -4.96 0.11
C GLN A 85 2.37 -4.18 -0.01
N ILE A 86 3.24 -4.25 1.00
CA ILE A 86 4.58 -3.66 0.94
C ILE A 86 5.41 -4.32 -0.16
N THR A 87 5.40 -5.66 -0.25
CA THR A 87 6.17 -6.35 -1.29
C THR A 87 5.65 -6.06 -2.70
N ARG A 88 4.33 -5.90 -2.88
CA ARG A 88 3.73 -5.48 -4.16
C ARG A 88 4.13 -4.05 -4.57
N CYS A 89 4.27 -3.12 -3.62
CA CYS A 89 4.74 -1.75 -3.91
C CYS A 89 6.20 -1.71 -4.39
N PHE A 90 7.02 -2.66 -3.96
CA PHE A 90 8.45 -2.70 -4.28
C PHE A 90 8.83 -3.72 -5.37
N THR A 91 8.00 -4.74 -5.64
CA THR A 91 8.18 -5.85 -6.61
C THR A 91 9.45 -6.69 -6.42
N ASN A 92 10.64 -6.09 -6.54
CA ASN A 92 11.96 -6.73 -6.40
C ASN A 92 12.38 -6.91 -4.93
N CYS A 93 11.45 -7.41 -4.12
CA CYS A 93 11.69 -7.72 -2.72
C CYS A 93 10.81 -8.91 -2.27
N GLY A 94 11.13 -9.47 -1.11
CA GLY A 94 10.36 -10.53 -0.48
C GLY A 94 10.45 -10.47 1.04
N LEU A 95 9.72 -11.38 1.67
CA LEU A 95 9.72 -11.54 3.11
C LEU A 95 10.54 -12.78 3.47
N MET A 96 11.40 -12.63 4.47
CA MET A 96 12.09 -13.72 5.12
C MET A 96 11.53 -13.86 6.52
N TYR A 97 11.03 -15.04 6.85
CA TYR A 97 10.51 -15.33 8.17
C TYR A 97 11.60 -15.94 9.02
N ILE A 98 11.78 -15.40 10.21
CA ILE A 98 12.65 -15.95 11.26
C ILE A 98 11.80 -16.27 12.48
N ASP A 99 12.20 -17.30 13.22
CA ASP A 99 11.62 -17.63 14.51
C ASP A 99 12.66 -17.34 15.59
N ASP A 100 12.51 -16.20 16.26
CA ASP A 100 13.39 -15.73 17.32
C ASP A 100 12.53 -15.08 18.41
N ASN A 101 12.11 -15.87 19.38
CA ASN A 101 11.07 -15.51 20.36
C ASN A 101 9.73 -15.14 19.69
N GLY A 102 9.38 -15.83 18.62
CA GLY A 102 8.15 -15.64 17.85
C GLY A 102 8.40 -15.41 16.36
N PRO A 103 7.36 -15.61 15.52
CA PRO A 103 7.46 -15.42 14.08
C PRO A 103 7.65 -13.94 13.75
N LYS A 104 8.76 -13.61 13.11
CA LYS A 104 9.09 -12.25 12.66
C LYS A 104 9.31 -12.25 11.15
N ALA A 105 8.75 -11.26 10.47
CA ALA A 105 8.96 -11.05 9.04
C ALA A 105 10.01 -9.96 8.80
N LEU A 106 11.06 -10.28 8.05
CA LEU A 106 12.09 -9.34 7.61
C LEU A 106 11.93 -9.05 6.12
N LEU A 107 12.02 -7.78 5.74
CA LEU A 107 11.98 -7.37 4.34
C LEU A 107 13.36 -7.56 3.70
N ARG A 108 13.38 -8.15 2.52
CA ARG A 108 14.59 -8.43 1.75
C ARG A 108 14.45 -7.88 0.35
N PHE A 109 15.37 -7.01 -0.05
CA PHE A 109 15.50 -6.59 -1.45
C PHE A 109 16.37 -7.59 -2.23
N TYR A 110 15.94 -7.96 -3.42
CA TYR A 110 16.67 -8.92 -4.26
C TYR A 110 17.81 -8.22 -5.01
N ASP A 111 18.98 -8.86 -5.07
CA ASP A 111 20.14 -8.36 -5.82
C ASP A 111 20.27 -9.09 -7.17
N THR A 112 20.30 -10.42 -7.14
CA THR A 112 20.50 -11.27 -8.33
C THR A 112 19.31 -12.16 -8.66
N GLU A 113 18.36 -12.34 -7.73
CA GLU A 113 17.21 -13.20 -7.98
C GLU A 113 16.28 -12.59 -9.02
N VAL A 114 15.90 -13.41 -10.01
CA VAL A 114 14.90 -13.06 -11.00
C VAL A 114 13.54 -13.47 -10.44
N THR A 115 12.68 -12.50 -10.14
CA THR A 115 11.29 -12.79 -9.79
C THR A 115 10.45 -12.98 -11.06
N SER A 116 9.50 -13.91 -11.03
CA SER A 116 8.58 -14.18 -12.14
C SER A 116 7.68 -12.99 -12.50
N SER A 117 7.52 -12.03 -11.59
CA SER A 117 6.64 -10.87 -11.72
C SER A 117 7.32 -9.60 -12.27
N ASP A 118 8.64 -9.47 -12.13
CA ASP A 118 9.36 -8.26 -12.54
C ASP A 118 10.87 -8.56 -12.68
N ASN A 119 11.45 -8.35 -13.87
CA ASN A 119 12.88 -8.56 -14.15
C ASN A 119 13.58 -7.21 -14.40
N ASN A 120 13.40 -6.25 -13.49
CA ASN A 120 14.00 -4.93 -13.59
C ASN A 120 15.38 -4.89 -12.90
N ILE A 121 16.46 -4.98 -13.70
CA ILE A 121 17.84 -4.91 -13.21
C ILE A 121 18.15 -3.55 -12.59
N GLU A 122 17.62 -2.48 -13.16
CA GLU A 122 17.96 -1.12 -12.74
C GLU A 122 17.31 -0.78 -11.39
N LEU A 123 16.08 -1.25 -11.17
CA LEU A 123 15.38 -1.15 -9.88
C LEU A 123 16.10 -1.92 -8.76
N ARG A 124 16.68 -3.10 -9.07
CA ARG A 124 17.54 -3.83 -8.13
C ARG A 124 18.80 -3.03 -7.78
N GLY A 125 19.43 -2.41 -8.77
CA GLY A 125 20.55 -1.48 -8.55
C GLY A 125 20.17 -0.29 -7.65
N PHE A 126 18.96 0.25 -7.81
CA PHE A 126 18.43 1.30 -6.94
C PHE A 126 18.24 0.81 -5.49
N TYR A 127 17.58 -0.34 -5.29
CA TYR A 127 17.40 -0.90 -3.95
C TYR A 127 18.71 -1.27 -3.27
N LYS A 128 19.73 -1.70 -4.02
CA LYS A 128 21.06 -1.94 -3.49
C LYS A 128 21.68 -0.67 -2.88
N LYS A 129 21.49 0.50 -3.52
CA LYS A 129 21.93 1.78 -2.96
C LYS A 129 21.20 2.08 -1.65
N PHE A 130 19.88 1.86 -1.60
CA PHE A 130 19.11 2.02 -0.37
C PHE A 130 19.58 1.10 0.75
N VAL A 131 19.77 -0.19 0.47
CA VAL A 131 20.29 -1.16 1.46
C VAL A 131 21.69 -0.76 1.94
N SER A 132 22.55 -0.28 1.03
CA SER A 132 23.88 0.19 1.41
C SER A 132 23.84 1.42 2.33
N LEU A 133 22.86 2.31 2.15
CA LEU A 133 22.61 3.43 3.06
C LEU A 133 22.17 2.94 4.44
N LEU A 134 21.29 1.94 4.50
CA LEU A 134 20.84 1.35 5.77
C LEU A 134 21.93 0.57 6.52
N ASN A 135 22.99 0.16 5.84
CA ASN A 135 24.12 -0.56 6.43
C ASN A 135 25.22 0.37 6.98
N ASP A 136 25.01 1.69 6.90
CA ASP A 136 25.91 2.74 7.39
C ASP A 136 25.25 3.49 8.56
N ASP A 137 25.74 3.23 9.77
CA ASP A 137 25.15 3.74 11.01
C ASP A 137 25.15 5.28 11.08
N GLU A 138 26.17 5.95 10.52
CA GLU A 138 26.25 7.41 10.48
C GLU A 138 25.17 8.00 9.57
N LYS A 139 24.95 7.38 8.42
CA LYS A 139 23.88 7.79 7.49
C LYS A 139 22.51 7.53 8.07
N VAL A 140 22.31 6.39 8.72
CA VAL A 140 21.04 6.05 9.38
C VAL A 140 20.69 7.10 10.43
N GLU A 141 21.64 7.48 11.29
CA GLU A 141 21.37 8.50 12.31
C GLU A 141 21.14 9.89 11.69
N LYS A 142 21.91 10.25 10.66
CA LYS A 142 21.74 11.52 9.92
C LYS A 142 20.36 11.66 9.28
N TYR A 143 19.82 10.57 8.72
CA TYR A 143 18.54 10.57 7.99
C TYR A 143 17.38 9.95 8.78
N LYS A 144 17.57 9.74 10.09
CA LYS A 144 16.61 9.07 10.98
C LYS A 144 15.18 9.60 10.89
N SER A 145 15.00 10.91 10.82
CA SER A 145 13.67 11.54 10.72
C SER A 145 12.90 11.17 9.45
N HIS A 146 13.60 10.93 8.33
CA HIS A 146 12.99 10.50 7.08
C HIS A 146 12.75 8.99 7.08
N LEU A 147 13.70 8.22 7.63
CA LEU A 147 13.56 6.79 7.82
C LEU A 147 12.40 6.45 8.76
N GLN A 148 12.15 7.24 9.82
CA GLN A 148 11.04 7.01 10.74
C GLN A 148 9.68 6.95 10.05
N LYS A 149 9.42 7.81 9.05
CA LYS A 149 8.16 7.78 8.29
C LYS A 149 7.99 6.46 7.53
N LEU A 150 9.08 5.99 6.92
CA LEU A 150 9.11 4.72 6.20
C LEU A 150 8.97 3.52 7.14
N PHE A 151 9.78 3.47 8.19
CA PHE A 151 9.79 2.38 9.17
C PHE A 151 8.49 2.30 9.98
N PHE A 152 7.78 3.42 10.15
CA PHE A 152 6.44 3.41 10.72
C PHE A 152 5.44 2.62 9.86
N ILE A 153 5.53 2.75 8.53
CA ILE A 153 4.73 1.96 7.58
C ILE A 153 5.13 0.48 7.67
N PHE A 154 6.43 0.18 7.74
CA PHE A 154 6.90 -1.21 7.93
C PHE A 154 6.38 -1.81 9.23
N LYS A 155 6.39 -1.05 10.33
CA LYS A 155 5.83 -1.49 11.61
C LYS A 155 4.33 -1.77 11.53
N LYS A 156 3.56 -0.92 10.83
CA LYS A 156 2.12 -1.16 10.56
C LYS A 156 1.89 -2.46 9.78
N ALA A 157 2.84 -2.81 8.91
CA ALA A 157 2.81 -4.03 8.12
C ALA A 157 3.36 -5.27 8.86
N SER A 158 3.64 -5.17 10.16
CA SER A 158 4.30 -6.22 10.96
C SER A 158 5.66 -6.67 10.42
N ILE A 159 6.36 -5.78 9.71
CA ILE A 159 7.74 -6.02 9.24
C ILE A 159 8.70 -5.62 10.36
N TYR A 160 9.44 -6.61 10.86
CA TYR A 160 10.34 -6.50 12.00
C TYR A 160 11.64 -5.74 11.68
N GLY A 161 12.07 -5.74 10.42
CA GLY A 161 13.29 -5.07 9.99
C GLY A 161 13.60 -5.31 8.52
N VAL A 162 14.72 -4.75 8.05
CA VAL A 162 15.21 -4.87 6.67
C VAL A 162 16.56 -5.59 6.67
N ILE A 163 16.72 -6.61 5.83
CA ILE A 163 17.99 -7.34 5.68
C ILE A 163 19.01 -6.45 4.96
N LEU A 164 20.22 -6.38 5.52
CA LEU A 164 21.28 -5.49 5.06
C LEU A 164 22.31 -6.15 4.14
N ASN A 165 22.34 -7.47 4.07
CA ASN A 165 23.37 -8.19 3.32
C ASN A 165 22.89 -9.51 2.70
N ASP A 166 23.67 -9.99 1.74
CA ASP A 166 23.36 -11.21 0.98
C ASP A 166 23.46 -12.49 1.82
N LYS A 167 24.31 -12.46 2.87
CA LYS A 167 24.47 -13.55 3.83
C LYS A 167 23.28 -13.69 4.79
N ARG A 168 22.41 -12.68 4.85
CA ARG A 168 21.18 -12.65 5.66
C ARG A 168 21.43 -12.77 7.17
N ASP A 169 22.63 -12.41 7.63
CA ASP A 169 23.05 -12.45 9.03
C ASP A 169 23.02 -11.06 9.68
N ARG A 170 22.75 -9.99 8.93
CA ARG A 170 22.59 -8.63 9.44
C ARG A 170 21.28 -8.00 8.96
N ALA A 171 20.53 -7.41 9.89
CA ALA A 171 19.30 -6.68 9.61
C ALA A 171 19.23 -5.40 10.45
N LEU A 172 18.64 -4.35 9.89
CA LEU A 172 18.29 -3.12 10.61
C LEU A 172 16.86 -3.28 11.13
N LEU A 173 16.69 -3.29 12.45
CA LEU A 173 15.38 -3.53 13.05
C LEU A 173 14.54 -2.26 13.09
N THR A 174 13.23 -2.45 12.98
CA THR A 174 12.27 -1.35 13.04
C THR A 174 12.28 -0.63 14.39
N THR A 175 12.66 -1.34 15.46
CA THR A 175 12.85 -0.79 16.82
C THR A 175 14.10 0.07 16.97
N GLU A 176 15.09 -0.06 16.09
CA GLU A 176 16.30 0.78 16.13
C GLU A 176 16.04 2.19 15.56
N ILE A 177 15.06 2.31 14.66
CA ILE A 177 14.71 3.57 14.00
C ILE A 177 13.56 4.28 14.71
N LEU A 178 12.55 3.52 15.14
CA LEU A 178 11.35 4.08 15.76
C LEU A 178 11.52 4.23 17.27
N PRO A 179 11.07 5.35 17.87
CA PRO A 179 11.02 5.48 19.32
C PRO A 179 10.08 4.42 19.93
N ASN A 180 10.46 3.90 21.11
CA ASN A 180 9.76 2.82 21.83
C ASN A 180 8.26 3.08 22.06
N ASP A 181 7.84 4.35 22.12
CA ASP A 181 6.45 4.76 22.35
C ASP A 181 5.55 4.72 21.09
N SER A 182 6.06 4.27 19.96
CA SER A 182 5.26 4.06 18.74
C SER A 182 4.36 2.82 18.84
N LEU A 183 3.51 2.77 19.88
CA LEU A 183 2.43 1.79 20.00
C LEU A 183 1.48 1.97 18.82
N ILE A 184 1.70 1.19 17.77
CA ILE A 184 0.70 0.99 16.74
C ILE A 184 -0.33 0.08 17.38
N LYS A 185 -1.53 0.61 17.61
CA LYS A 185 -2.70 -0.22 17.81
C LYS A 185 -2.89 -0.98 16.50
N ILE A 186 -2.43 -2.22 16.46
CA ILE A 186 -2.76 -3.14 15.39
C ILE A 186 -4.28 -3.29 15.44
N ASP A 187 -4.94 -3.02 14.32
CA ASP A 187 -6.38 -3.15 14.25
C ASP A 187 -6.76 -4.58 14.63
N LYS A 188 -7.81 -4.72 15.44
CA LYS A 188 -8.28 -6.00 15.98
C LYS A 188 -8.53 -7.06 14.91
N GLU A 189 -8.73 -6.60 13.68
CA GLU A 189 -9.05 -7.37 12.47
C GLU A 189 -7.86 -8.16 11.89
N ILE A 190 -6.61 -7.75 12.19
CA ILE A 190 -5.39 -8.50 11.83
C ILE A 190 -4.98 -9.47 12.95
N ASN A 191 -5.47 -9.25 14.16
CA ASN A 191 -5.26 -10.18 15.26
C ASN A 191 -6.16 -11.41 15.04
N PHE A 192 -5.57 -12.55 14.66
CA PHE A 192 -6.27 -13.83 14.53
C PHE A 192 -6.87 -14.36 15.86
N ASN A 193 -6.77 -13.60 16.95
CA ASN A 193 -7.51 -13.84 18.18
C ASN A 193 -8.98 -13.38 18.06
N TYR A 194 -9.79 -14.19 17.39
CA TYR A 194 -11.22 -13.93 17.17
C TYR A 194 -12.06 -13.98 18.47
N TYR A 195 -11.52 -14.49 19.58
CA TYR A 195 -12.25 -14.67 20.83
C TYR A 195 -12.28 -13.41 21.72
N GLU A 196 -11.23 -12.59 21.71
CA GLU A 196 -11.15 -11.36 22.52
C GLU A 196 -12.13 -10.27 22.02
N ASN A 197 -12.48 -10.31 20.74
CA ASN A 197 -13.24 -9.28 20.04
C ASN A 197 -14.77 -9.46 20.09
N ILE A 198 -15.27 -10.50 20.75
CA ILE A 198 -16.72 -10.76 20.88
C ILE A 198 -17.33 -9.97 22.06
N THR A 199 -16.48 -9.43 22.93
CA THR A 199 -16.93 -8.69 24.12
C THR A 199 -17.50 -7.32 23.71
N PRO A 200 -18.76 -6.99 24.05
CA PRO A 200 -19.39 -5.74 23.64
C PRO A 200 -18.70 -4.55 24.28
N ILE A 201 -17.90 -3.82 23.50
CA ILE A 201 -17.47 -2.48 23.89
C ILE A 201 -18.62 -1.54 23.52
N ARG A 202 -19.27 -0.96 24.53
CA ARG A 202 -20.26 0.10 24.33
C ARG A 202 -19.55 1.37 23.84
N SER A 203 -19.22 1.43 22.56
CA SER A 203 -18.86 2.65 21.86
C SER A 203 -19.98 3.06 20.92
N ASN A 204 -20.21 4.37 20.77
CA ASN A 204 -21.20 4.93 19.82
C ASN A 204 -20.79 4.79 18.35
N ILE A 205 -19.78 3.97 18.05
CA ILE A 205 -19.29 3.66 16.71
C ILE A 205 -19.68 2.21 16.45
N ILE A 206 -20.41 1.96 15.36
CA ILE A 206 -20.78 0.62 14.90
C ILE A 206 -19.49 -0.10 14.54
N ASP A 207 -19.09 -1.04 15.41
CA ASP A 207 -17.86 -1.83 15.24
C ASP A 207 -18.17 -3.08 14.40
N LYS A 208 -18.09 -2.90 13.07
CA LYS A 208 -18.32 -3.97 12.07
C LYS A 208 -17.35 -5.16 12.19
N SER A 209 -16.34 -5.08 13.06
CA SER A 209 -15.46 -6.21 13.33
C SER A 209 -16.21 -7.38 13.99
N ARG A 210 -17.30 -7.12 14.73
CA ARG A 210 -18.05 -8.17 15.45
C ARG A 210 -18.73 -9.16 14.51
N GLN A 211 -19.49 -8.66 13.52
CA GLN A 211 -20.13 -9.50 12.51
C GLN A 211 -19.11 -10.28 11.68
N TYR A 212 -17.99 -9.66 11.34
CA TYR A 212 -16.90 -10.32 10.62
C TYR A 212 -16.27 -11.45 11.44
N ASN A 213 -16.03 -11.23 12.74
CA ASN A 213 -15.49 -12.26 13.61
C ASN A 213 -16.46 -13.44 13.80
N CYS A 214 -17.76 -13.18 13.97
CA CYS A 214 -18.77 -14.23 14.02
C CYS A 214 -18.81 -15.04 12.71
N PHE A 215 -18.70 -14.38 11.56
CA PHE A 215 -18.60 -15.04 10.26
C PHE A 215 -17.35 -15.95 10.17
N GLN A 216 -16.17 -15.45 10.56
CA GLN A 216 -14.93 -16.24 10.56
C GLN A 216 -14.97 -17.45 11.52
N LEU A 217 -15.68 -17.33 12.64
CA LEU A 217 -15.91 -18.41 13.59
C LEU A 217 -17.05 -19.37 13.18
N ASN A 218 -17.60 -19.21 11.97
CA ASN A 218 -18.73 -19.98 11.45
C ASN A 218 -19.99 -19.89 12.34
N LYS A 219 -20.14 -18.80 13.11
CA LYS A 219 -21.33 -18.46 13.88
C LYS A 219 -22.26 -17.60 13.02
N LEU A 220 -22.78 -18.20 11.96
CA LEU A 220 -23.48 -17.49 10.90
C LEU A 220 -24.80 -16.86 11.38
N ASP A 221 -25.54 -17.52 12.27
CA ASP A 221 -26.79 -16.97 12.83
C ASP A 221 -26.54 -15.73 13.67
N GLU A 222 -25.53 -15.77 14.55
CA GLU A 222 -25.12 -14.61 15.35
C GLU A 222 -24.66 -13.45 14.45
N ALA A 223 -23.90 -13.73 13.40
CA ALA A 223 -23.45 -12.72 12.44
C ALA A 223 -24.62 -12.08 11.69
N TYR A 224 -25.62 -12.88 11.29
CA TYR A 224 -26.81 -12.40 10.60
C TYR A 224 -27.65 -11.48 11.49
N SER A 225 -27.90 -11.87 12.74
CA SER A 225 -28.66 -11.04 13.69
C SER A 225 -27.96 -9.71 14.01
N ILE A 226 -26.63 -9.71 14.12
CA ILE A 226 -25.87 -8.47 14.34
C ILE A 226 -26.04 -7.52 13.13
N ILE A 227 -25.98 -8.04 11.90
CA ILE A 227 -26.20 -7.22 10.70
C ILE A 227 -27.60 -6.61 10.70
N GLU A 228 -28.63 -7.35 11.08
CA GLU A 228 -30.01 -6.81 11.15
C GLU A 228 -30.14 -5.66 12.16
N GLU A 229 -29.50 -5.80 13.33
CA GLU A 229 -29.46 -4.75 14.35
C GLU A 229 -28.72 -3.50 13.82
N GLU A 230 -27.56 -3.68 13.18
CA GLU A 230 -26.76 -2.59 12.62
C GLU A 230 -27.48 -1.88 11.45
N LEU A 231 -28.09 -2.66 10.54
CA LEU A 231 -28.81 -2.12 9.39
C LEU A 231 -29.97 -1.22 9.83
N SER A 232 -30.68 -1.60 10.90
CA SER A 232 -31.77 -0.80 11.48
C SER A 232 -31.27 0.57 11.95
N GLU A 233 -30.08 0.61 12.54
CA GLU A 233 -29.42 1.83 13.01
C GLU A 233 -28.87 2.67 11.85
N GLU A 234 -28.26 2.05 10.85
CA GLU A 234 -27.72 2.72 9.65
C GLU A 234 -28.84 3.37 8.82
N ILE A 235 -29.98 2.71 8.69
CA ILE A 235 -31.19 3.25 8.06
C ILE A 235 -31.68 4.49 8.82
N ARG A 236 -31.71 4.44 10.16
CA ARG A 236 -32.10 5.58 10.99
C ARG A 236 -31.16 6.77 10.80
N GLN A 237 -29.87 6.50 10.66
CA GLN A 237 -28.82 7.52 10.45
C GLN A 237 -28.72 8.00 9.00
N LYS A 238 -29.41 7.34 8.05
CA LYS A 238 -29.32 7.58 6.61
C LYS A 238 -27.90 7.45 6.07
N ASP A 239 -27.13 6.52 6.61
CA ASP A 239 -25.77 6.24 6.13
C ASP A 239 -25.81 5.22 4.99
N TYR A 240 -26.11 5.72 3.78
CA TYR A 240 -26.30 4.90 2.59
C TYR A 240 -25.08 4.08 2.18
N ALA A 241 -23.86 4.52 2.52
CA ALA A 241 -22.66 3.74 2.22
C ALA A 241 -22.63 2.47 3.08
N ASN A 242 -22.89 2.64 4.36
CA ASN A 242 -22.91 1.54 5.31
C ASN A 242 -24.07 0.58 5.08
N ILE A 243 -25.26 1.10 4.72
CA ILE A 243 -26.41 0.27 4.31
C ILE A 243 -26.05 -0.66 3.16
N LEU A 244 -25.40 -0.15 2.09
CA LEU A 244 -25.03 -1.00 0.94
C LEU A 244 -24.07 -2.13 1.33
N ILE A 245 -23.08 -1.82 2.18
CA ILE A 245 -22.12 -2.80 2.69
C ILE A 245 -22.80 -3.85 3.57
N SER A 246 -23.70 -3.42 4.47
CA SER A 246 -24.42 -4.31 5.39
C SER A 246 -25.39 -5.23 4.64
N LEU A 247 -26.12 -4.73 3.64
CA LEU A 247 -26.99 -5.56 2.78
C LEU A 247 -26.20 -6.62 2.00
N PHE A 248 -25.01 -6.26 1.49
CA PHE A 248 -24.13 -7.21 0.82
C PHE A 248 -23.61 -8.28 1.77
N ASN A 249 -23.09 -7.88 2.93
CA ASN A 249 -22.63 -8.81 3.96
C ASN A 249 -23.78 -9.74 4.40
N GLN A 250 -24.99 -9.21 4.53
CA GLN A 250 -26.19 -9.99 4.84
C GLN A 250 -26.46 -11.06 3.77
N ASN A 251 -26.36 -10.70 2.48
CA ASN A 251 -26.53 -11.66 1.38
C ASN A 251 -25.45 -12.76 1.40
N VAL A 252 -24.20 -12.40 1.66
CA VAL A 252 -23.09 -13.36 1.74
C VAL A 252 -23.32 -14.37 2.89
N ILE A 253 -23.73 -13.87 4.06
CA ILE A 253 -24.05 -14.73 5.21
C ILE A 253 -25.31 -15.55 4.96
N LEU A 254 -26.36 -14.97 4.38
CA LEU A 254 -27.59 -15.67 4.03
C LEU A 254 -27.33 -16.81 3.04
N HIS A 255 -26.51 -16.56 2.02
CA HIS A 255 -26.09 -17.60 1.08
C HIS A 255 -25.37 -18.74 1.80
N SER A 256 -24.49 -18.41 2.75
CA SER A 256 -23.78 -19.39 3.58
C SER A 256 -24.75 -20.18 4.49
N LEU A 257 -25.77 -19.53 5.03
CA LEU A 257 -26.83 -20.16 5.84
C LEU A 257 -27.77 -21.04 5.01
N LYS A 258 -28.05 -20.69 3.76
CA LYS A 258 -28.94 -21.48 2.86
C LYS A 258 -28.24 -22.68 2.23
N TYR A 259 -26.99 -22.50 1.80
CA TYR A 259 -26.30 -23.44 0.92
C TYR A 259 -25.02 -24.03 1.52
N GLY A 260 -24.60 -23.57 2.70
CA GLY A 260 -23.40 -24.06 3.38
C GLY A 260 -23.52 -25.53 3.84
N PHE A 261 -22.38 -26.16 4.10
CA PHE A 261 -22.32 -27.57 4.52
C PHE A 261 -22.92 -27.84 5.91
N SER A 262 -23.00 -26.82 6.76
CA SER A 262 -23.52 -26.91 8.14
C SER A 262 -24.84 -26.13 8.31
N SER A 263 -25.63 -26.01 7.23
CA SER A 263 -26.80 -25.12 7.17
C SER A 263 -28.05 -25.67 7.86
N ASP A 264 -28.68 -24.84 8.71
CA ASP A 264 -30.10 -24.99 9.10
C ASP A 264 -30.99 -24.42 7.99
N ARG A 265 -31.07 -25.16 6.87
CA ARG A 265 -31.76 -24.75 5.63
C ARG A 265 -33.23 -24.38 5.85
N ASP A 266 -33.88 -25.01 6.81
CA ASP A 266 -35.32 -24.87 7.04
C ASP A 266 -35.70 -23.47 7.54
N ASN A 267 -34.81 -22.78 8.27
CA ASN A 267 -35.09 -21.46 8.84
C ASN A 267 -34.86 -20.30 7.86
N TYR A 268 -33.94 -20.44 6.91
CA TYR A 268 -33.46 -19.34 6.07
C TYR A 268 -33.79 -19.49 4.57
N SER A 269 -34.33 -20.63 4.14
CA SER A 269 -34.64 -20.91 2.73
C SER A 269 -35.71 -19.99 2.12
N THR A 270 -36.61 -19.45 2.94
CA THR A 270 -37.72 -18.58 2.50
C THR A 270 -37.36 -17.10 2.45
N LEU A 271 -36.22 -16.69 3.03
CA LEU A 271 -35.79 -15.30 3.02
C LEU A 271 -35.27 -14.94 1.63
N GLU A 272 -35.68 -13.82 1.08
CA GLU A 272 -35.15 -13.32 -0.18
C GLU A 272 -33.82 -12.60 0.04
N GLU A 273 -32.95 -12.64 -0.97
CA GLU A 273 -31.70 -11.85 -0.97
C GLU A 273 -32.03 -10.38 -1.20
N ASN A 274 -31.28 -9.50 -0.53
CA ASN A 274 -31.44 -8.07 -0.68
C ASN A 274 -31.04 -7.64 -2.08
N LYS A 275 -31.93 -6.89 -2.73
CA LYS A 275 -31.73 -6.39 -4.10
C LYS A 275 -31.02 -5.04 -4.07
N ILE A 276 -29.71 -5.07 -3.87
CA ILE A 276 -28.85 -3.89 -3.72
C ILE A 276 -28.94 -2.95 -4.94
N HIS A 277 -29.07 -3.50 -6.14
CA HIS A 277 -29.28 -2.75 -7.38
C HIS A 277 -30.57 -1.91 -7.37
N GLU A 278 -31.70 -2.52 -7.01
CA GLU A 278 -33.00 -1.82 -6.94
C GLU A 278 -32.94 -0.69 -5.89
N LEU A 279 -32.34 -0.98 -4.73
CA LEU A 279 -32.20 0.00 -3.65
C LEU A 279 -31.29 1.17 -4.02
N TYR A 280 -30.18 0.91 -4.73
CA TYR A 280 -29.31 1.97 -5.24
C TYR A 280 -30.04 2.81 -6.28
N ASP A 281 -30.81 2.18 -7.18
CA ASP A 281 -31.52 2.88 -8.24
C ASP A 281 -32.60 3.84 -7.73
N ASP A 282 -33.20 3.54 -6.59
CA ASP A 282 -34.17 4.41 -5.93
C ASP A 282 -33.53 5.60 -5.19
N LEU A 283 -32.19 5.66 -5.06
CA LEU A 283 -31.51 6.75 -4.36
C LEU A 283 -31.52 8.08 -5.16
N PRO A 284 -31.67 9.22 -4.47
CA PRO A 284 -31.48 10.54 -5.06
C PRO A 284 -30.10 10.71 -5.74
N ARG A 285 -30.05 11.45 -6.86
CA ARG A 285 -28.83 11.61 -7.69
C ARG A 285 -27.60 12.13 -6.94
N ASN A 286 -27.79 12.96 -5.92
CA ASN A 286 -26.71 13.49 -5.06
C ASN A 286 -26.12 12.40 -4.16
N ILE A 287 -26.94 11.48 -3.66
CA ILE A 287 -26.50 10.36 -2.83
C ILE A 287 -25.82 9.29 -3.70
N LYS A 288 -26.41 8.95 -4.86
CA LYS A 288 -25.81 8.02 -5.84
C LYS A 288 -24.35 8.35 -6.16
N LYS A 289 -24.05 9.62 -6.45
CA LYS A 289 -22.67 10.07 -6.73
C LYS A 289 -21.71 9.89 -5.55
N THR A 290 -22.23 9.94 -4.33
CA THR A 290 -21.41 9.84 -3.11
C THR A 290 -21.11 8.38 -2.77
N VAL A 291 -22.06 7.47 -3.03
CA VAL A 291 -21.95 6.05 -2.71
C VAL A 291 -21.63 5.16 -3.91
N SER A 292 -21.41 5.71 -5.10
CA SER A 292 -21.16 4.93 -6.33
C SER A 292 -19.95 4.00 -6.22
N VAL A 293 -18.87 4.48 -5.59
CA VAL A 293 -17.65 3.67 -5.38
C VAL A 293 -17.92 2.48 -4.44
N ILE A 294 -18.81 2.67 -3.47
CA ILE A 294 -19.23 1.59 -2.56
C ILE A 294 -20.16 0.63 -3.27
N TYR A 295 -21.09 1.13 -4.08
CA TYR A 295 -21.96 0.31 -4.91
C TYR A 295 -21.16 -0.62 -5.83
N ASP A 296 -20.18 -0.08 -6.56
CA ASP A 296 -19.30 -0.87 -7.43
C ASP A 296 -18.47 -1.94 -6.68
N LEU A 297 -18.29 -1.80 -5.36
CA LEU A 297 -17.57 -2.76 -4.53
C LEU A 297 -18.46 -3.91 -4.05
N VAL A 298 -19.76 -3.66 -3.89
CA VAL A 298 -20.71 -4.60 -3.29
C VAL A 298 -21.60 -5.31 -4.32
N THR A 299 -21.31 -5.12 -5.61
CA THR A 299 -22.03 -5.73 -6.74
C THR A 299 -21.05 -6.27 -7.76
#